data_AF-A0AAU8F3T1-F1
#
_entry.id   AF-A0AAU8F3T1-F1
#
_cell.length_a   1.000
_cell.length_b   1.000
_cell.length_c   1.000
_cell.angle_alpha   90.00
_cell.angle_beta   90.00
_cell.angle_gamma   90.00
#
_symmetry.space_group_name_H-M   'P 1'
#
loop_
_entity.id
_entity.type
_entity.pdbx_description
1 polymer ?
#
loop_
_entity_poly.entity_id
_entity_poly.type
_entity_poly.pdbx_seq_one_letter_code
_entity_poly.pdbx_strand_id
1 'polypeptide(L)' 'MFIVSTAVFLLVTLLCITLYFKTHDKRFMYLGYVSLFLTFFVIGTFS' A
#
# COMPACT_ATOMS: atom_id res chain seq x y z
N MET A 1 0.00 17.65 5.16
CA MET A 1 0.68 16.81 4.13
C MET A 1 0.70 15.32 4.51
N PHE A 2 0.94 14.96 5.78
CA PHE A 2 1.00 13.57 6.26
C PHE A 2 -0.20 12.68 5.95
N ILE A 3 -1.41 13.15 6.28
CA ILE A 3 -2.66 12.40 6.09
C ILE A 3 -2.90 12.07 4.61
N VAL A 4 -2.48 12.96 3.72
CA VAL A 4 -2.61 12.76 2.27
C VAL A 4 -1.68 11.63 1.82
N SER A 5 -0.43 11.62 2.29
CA SER A 5 0.54 10.57 1.95
C SER A 5 0.07 9.19 2.44
N THR A 6 -0.38 9.06 3.69
CA THR A 6 -0.90 7.79 4.21
C THR A 6 -2.18 7.34 3.49
N ALA A 7 -3.09 8.25 3.17
CA ALA A 7 -4.29 7.93 2.40
C ALA A 7 -3.94 7.41 0.99
N VAL A 8 -2.95 8.01 0.31
CA VAL A 8 -2.49 7.57 -1.02
C VAL A 8 -1.90 6.15 -0.95
N PHE A 9 -1.03 5.85 0.02
CA PHE A 9 -0.44 4.51 0.14
C PHE A 9 -1.51 3.45 0.49
N LEU A 10 -2.50 3.77 1.32
CA LEU A 10 -3.65 2.90 1.58
C LEU A 10 -4.45 2.61 0.31
N LEU A 11 -4.70 3.63 -0.51
CA LEU A 11 -5.45 3.49 -1.75
C LEU A 11 -4.71 2.60 -2.76
N VAL A 12 -3.39 2.78 -2.89
CA VAL A 12 -2.53 1.92 -3.72
C VAL A 12 -2.55 0.48 -3.23
N THR A 13 -2.51 0.26 -1.92
CA THR A 13 -2.56 -1.08 -1.32
C THR A 13 -3.89 -1.78 -1.63
N LEU A 14 -5.01 -1.08 -1.46
CA LEU A 14 -6.36 -1.57 -1.80
C LEU A 14 -6.48 -1.93 -3.29
N LEU A 15 -5.91 -1.09 -4.16
CA LEU A 15 -5.90 -1.32 -5.60
C LEU A 15 -5.07 -2.56 -5.96
N CYS A 16 -3.91 -2.74 -5.34
CA CYS A 16 -3.05 -3.92 -5.52
C CYS A 16 -3.74 -5.21 -5.05
N ILE A 17 -4.44 -5.19 -3.92
CA ILE A 17 -5.20 -6.35 -3.42
C ILE A 17 -6.34 -6.69 -4.39
N THR A 18 -7.07 -5.68 -4.86
CA THR A 18 -8.17 -5.87 -5.83
C THR A 18 -7.64 -6.48 -7.14
N LEU A 19 -6.52 -5.96 -7.65
CA LEU A 19 -5.86 -6.49 -8.84
C LEU A 19 -5.31 -7.90 -8.61
N TYR A 20 -4.75 -8.19 -7.43
CA TYR A 20 -4.29 -9.53 -7.06
C TYR A 20 -5.44 -10.54 -7.11
N PHE A 21 -6.60 -10.23 -6.51
CA PHE A 21 -7.77 -11.10 -6.59
C PHE A 21 -8.30 -11.27 -8.02
N LYS A 22 -8.20 -10.23 -8.85
CA LYS A 22 -8.67 -10.28 -10.25
C LYS A 22 -7.73 -11.07 -11.17
N THR A 23 -6.42 -10.91 -11.03
CA THR A 23 -5.43 -11.46 -11.96
C THR A 23 -4.68 -12.67 -11.40
N HIS A 24 -4.81 -12.97 -10.10
CA HIS A 24 -4.05 -13.98 -9.36
C HIS A 24 -2.52 -13.87 -9.53
N ASP A 25 -2.03 -12.71 -9.97
CA ASP A 25 -0.62 -12.50 -10.27
C ASP A 25 0.12 -12.06 -8.99
N LYS A 26 1.09 -12.89 -8.57
CA LYS A 26 1.85 -12.71 -7.32
C LYS A 26 2.60 -11.38 -7.27
N ARG A 27 2.84 -10.74 -8.43
CA ARG A 27 3.47 -9.41 -8.51
C ARG A 27 2.67 -8.32 -7.78
N PHE A 28 1.34 -8.37 -7.85
CA PHE A 28 0.48 -7.40 -7.16
C PHE A 28 0.50 -7.59 -5.64
N MET A 29 0.71 -8.82 -5.17
CA MET A 29 0.90 -9.09 -3.74
C MET A 29 2.18 -8.43 -3.22
N TYR A 30 3.30 -8.54 -3.93
CA TYR A 30 4.56 -7.86 -3.58
C TYR A 30 4.41 -6.34 -3.58
N LEU A 31 3.76 -5.76 -4.59
CA LEU A 31 3.46 -4.33 -4.66
C LEU A 31 2.59 -3.85 -3.49
N GLY A 32 1.57 -4.63 -3.12
CA GLY A 32 0.74 -4.36 -1.94
C GLY A 32 1.54 -4.38 -0.64
N TYR A 33 2.42 -5.36 -0.44
CA TYR A 33 3.30 -5.45 0.74
C TYR A 33 4.28 -4.27 0.85
N VAL A 34 4.91 -3.88 -0.25
CA VAL A 34 5.83 -2.73 -0.27
C VAL A 34 5.08 -1.44 0.09
N SER A 35 3.86 -1.27 -0.42
CA SER A 35 3.00 -0.12 -0.12
C SER A 35 2.61 -0.08 1.36
N LEU A 36 2.26 -1.22 1.95
CA LEU A 36 1.95 -1.36 3.37
C LEU A 36 3.17 -1.03 4.26
N PHE A 37 4.35 -1.53 3.89
CA PHE A 37 5.60 -1.23 4.60
C PHE A 37 5.92 0.27 4.59
N LEU A 38 5.81 0.92 3.43
CA LEU A 38 5.97 2.37 3.29
C LEU A 38 4.95 3.13 4.16
N THR A 39 3.71 2.65 4.24
CA THR A 39 2.68 3.26 5.08
C THR A 39 3.07 3.22 6.56
N PHE A 40 3.52 2.07 7.07
CA PHE A 40 3.99 1.94 8.46
C PHE A 40 5.25 2.76 8.73
N PHE A 41 6.19 2.80 7.79
CA PHE A 41 7.40 3.61 7.92
C PHE A 41 7.06 5.11 8.01
N VAL A 42 6.17 5.59 7.14
CA VAL A 42 5.70 6.99 7.14
C VAL A 42 4.91 7.31 8.41
N ILE A 43 4.14 6.36 8.97
CA ILE A 43 3.47 6.57 10.26
C ILE A 43 4.50 6.62 11.40
N GLY A 44 5.46 5.68 11.43
CA GLY A 44 6.45 5.57 12.50
C GLY A 44 7.50 6.67 12.51
N THR A 45 7.81 7.28 11.36
CA THR A 45 8.79 8.38 11.28
C THR A 45 8.23 9.70 11.82
N PHE A 46 6.90 9.81 11.93
CA PHE A 46 6.20 11.05 12.31
C PHE A 46 5.35 10.91 13.58
N SER A 47 5.43 9.76 14.25
CA SER A 47 4.93 9.54 15.61
C SER A 47 6.00 9.88 16.64
#